data_AF-A0A952VBI7-F1
#
_entry.id   AF-A0A952VBI7-F1
#
_cell.length_a   1.000
_cell.length_b   1.000
_cell.length_c   1.000
_cell.angle_alpha   90.00
_cell.angle_beta   90.00
_cell.angle_gamma   90.00
#
_symmetry.space_group_name_H-M   'P 1'
#
loop_
_entity.id
_entity.type
_entity.pdbx_description
1 polymer ?
#
loop_
_entity_poly.entity_id
_entity_poly.type
_entity_poly.pdbx_seq_one_letter_code
_entity_poly.pdbx_strand_id
1 'polypeptide(L)'
;MPLGYLVTILIETPILLLGLSSRVTVRQKLWCGVWLTACTYPIVVLVLPALLYGYSRILYLAVAETFAPVAECALFWLAFRNREDLTRSDWIRNMVAIIAANLASFGLGEVLNSYGWFGLV
;
A
#
# COMPACT_ATOMS: atom_id res chain seq x y z
N MET A 1 0.55 -12.37 9.04
CA MET A 1 -0.69 -12.79 9.73
C MET A 1 -1.83 -11.86 9.33
N PRO A 2 -3.07 -12.36 9.14
CA PRO A 2 -4.20 -11.59 8.57
C PRO A 2 -4.56 -10.31 9.33
N LEU A 3 -4.19 -10.21 10.61
CA LEU A 3 -4.33 -9.00 11.41
C LEU A 3 -3.52 -7.82 10.86
N GLY A 4 -2.29 -8.04 10.39
CA GLY A 4 -1.48 -6.97 9.79
C GLY A 4 -2.14 -6.43 8.52
N TYR A 5 -2.63 -7.32 7.66
CA TYR A 5 -3.36 -6.97 6.43
C TYR A 5 -4.63 -6.15 6.71
N LEU A 6 -5.43 -6.54 7.72
CA LEU A 6 -6.65 -5.82 8.09
C LEU A 6 -6.35 -4.43 8.66
N VAL A 7 -5.28 -4.30 9.45
CA VAL A 7 -4.84 -3.00 9.99
C VAL A 7 -4.33 -2.09 8.87
N THR A 8 -3.54 -2.62 7.95
CA THR A 8 -3.07 -1.89 6.74
C THR A 8 -4.27 -1.39 5.93
N ILE A 9 -5.25 -2.24 5.65
CA ILE A 9 -6.46 -1.83 4.93
C ILE A 9 -7.23 -0.77 5.71
N LEU A 10 -7.41 -0.92 7.02
CA LEU A 10 -8.11 0.06 7.85
C LEU A 10 -7.45 1.44 7.83
N ILE A 11 -6.12 1.50 7.66
CA ILE A 11 -5.35 2.73 7.59
C ILE A 11 -5.30 3.30 6.15
N GLU A 12 -5.07 2.47 5.15
CA GLU A 12 -4.96 2.90 3.75
C GLU A 12 -6.31 3.36 3.19
N THR A 13 -7.38 2.65 3.55
CA THR A 13 -8.73 2.92 3.06
C THR A 13 -9.21 4.37 3.27
N PRO A 14 -9.11 4.98 4.47
CA PRO A 14 -9.50 6.38 4.68
C PRO A 14 -8.61 7.37 3.92
N ILE A 15 -7.31 7.08 3.82
CA ILE A 15 -6.35 7.94 3.08
C ILE A 15 -6.67 7.92 1.59
N LEU A 16 -6.96 6.74 1.03
CA LEU A 16 -7.38 6.59 -0.36
C LEU A 16 -8.75 7.22 -0.62
N LEU A 17 -9.70 7.08 0.32
CA LEU A 17 -11.02 7.72 0.22
C LEU A 17 -10.92 9.25 0.08
N LEU A 18 -10.10 9.89 0.92
CA LEU A 18 -9.89 11.33 0.95
C LEU A 18 -8.94 11.81 -0.17
N GLY A 19 -7.92 11.02 -0.49
CA GLY A 19 -6.86 11.38 -1.42
C GLY A 19 -7.24 11.23 -2.89
N LEU A 20 -7.97 10.16 -3.26
CA LEU A 20 -8.33 9.91 -4.66
C LEU A 20 -9.31 10.96 -5.21
N SER A 21 -9.17 11.26 -6.50
CA SER A 21 -10.05 12.18 -7.23
C SER A 21 -11.53 11.84 -7.05
N SER A 22 -12.39 12.87 -7.03
CA SER A 22 -13.86 12.74 -6.88
C SER A 22 -14.52 12.02 -8.06
N ARG A 23 -13.81 11.83 -9.16
CA ARG A 23 -14.25 11.09 -10.35
C ARG A 23 -14.24 9.57 -10.17
N VAL A 24 -13.53 9.06 -9.16
CA VAL A 24 -13.53 7.63 -8.82
C VAL A 24 -14.63 7.38 -7.79
N THR A 25 -15.58 6.49 -8.10
CA THR A 25 -16.67 6.17 -7.17
C THR A 25 -16.13 5.57 -5.87
N VAL A 26 -16.78 5.84 -4.75
CA VAL A 26 -16.37 5.36 -3.41
C VAL A 26 -16.20 3.83 -3.40
N ARG A 27 -17.09 3.09 -4.06
CA ARG A 27 -16.99 1.63 -4.19
C ARG A 27 -15.72 1.21 -4.92
N GLN A 28 -15.34 1.91 -5.99
CA GLN A 28 -14.11 1.64 -6.72
C GLN A 28 -12.87 1.99 -5.90
N LYS A 29 -12.89 3.07 -5.11
CA LYS A 29 -11.79 3.42 -4.20
C LYS A 29 -11.54 2.32 -3.17
N LEU A 30 -12.62 1.81 -2.55
CA LEU A 30 -12.56 0.72 -1.57
C LEU A 30 -12.01 -0.58 -2.17
N TRP A 31 -12.57 -1.02 -3.30
CA TRP A 31 -12.10 -2.23 -3.98
C TRP A 31 -10.67 -2.09 -4.46
N CYS A 32 -10.28 -0.89 -4.91
CA CYS A 32 -8.92 -0.64 -5.35
C CYS A 32 -7.94 -0.76 -4.17
N GLY A 33 -8.21 -0.12 -3.03
CA GLY A 33 -7.36 -0.29 -1.84
C GLY A 33 -7.19 -1.77 -1.47
N VAL A 34 -8.30 -2.47 -1.25
CA VAL A 34 -8.26 -3.90 -0.88
C VAL A 34 -7.50 -4.77 -1.89
N TRP A 35 -7.72 -4.54 -3.19
CA TRP A 35 -7.11 -5.35 -4.26
C TRP A 35 -5.63 -5.04 -4.46
N LEU A 36 -5.23 -3.78 -4.33
CA LEU A 36 -3.82 -3.36 -4.40
C LEU A 36 -3.04 -4.00 -3.25
N THR A 37 -3.51 -3.83 -2.00
CA THR A 37 -2.89 -4.42 -0.81
C THR A 37 -2.91 -5.96 -0.89
N ALA A 38 -3.95 -6.58 -1.47
CA ALA A 38 -4.02 -8.03 -1.65
C ALA A 38 -2.92 -8.57 -2.59
N CYS A 39 -2.52 -7.77 -3.58
CA CYS A 39 -1.46 -8.16 -4.52
C CYS A 39 -0.06 -7.93 -3.94
N THR A 40 0.13 -6.86 -3.15
CA THR A 40 1.46 -6.48 -2.63
C THR A 40 1.80 -7.15 -1.31
N TYR A 41 0.83 -7.35 -0.41
CA TYR A 41 1.04 -7.90 0.92
C TYR A 41 1.66 -9.31 0.94
N PRO A 42 1.22 -10.29 0.11
CA PRO A 42 1.85 -11.62 0.09
C PRO A 42 3.31 -11.56 -0.36
N ILE A 43 3.65 -10.63 -1.26
CA ILE A 43 5.03 -10.47 -1.72
C ILE A 43 5.89 -9.90 -0.59
N VAL A 44 5.40 -8.87 0.10
CA VAL A 44 6.12 -8.25 1.23
C VAL A 44 6.28 -9.20 2.42
N VAL A 45 5.28 -10.05 2.71
CA VAL A 45 5.30 -10.91 3.90
C VAL A 45 5.88 -12.30 3.65
N LEU A 46 5.80 -12.83 2.42
CA LEU A 46 6.28 -14.19 2.13
C LEU A 46 7.53 -14.19 1.28
N VAL A 47 7.57 -13.36 0.22
CA VAL A 47 8.65 -13.41 -0.76
C VAL A 47 9.86 -12.61 -0.28
N LEU A 48 9.64 -11.40 0.20
CA LEU A 48 10.70 -10.51 0.67
C LEU A 48 11.51 -11.08 1.86
N PRO A 49 10.90 -11.67 2.91
CA PRO A 49 11.63 -12.30 4.00
C PRO A 49 12.38 -13.57 3.56
N ALA A 50 11.83 -14.32 2.61
CA ALA A 50 12.49 -15.50 2.05
C ALA A 50 13.72 -15.12 1.20
N LEU A 51 13.62 -14.06 0.40
CA LEU A 51 14.73 -13.56 -0.43
C LEU A 51 15.81 -12.86 0.40
N LEU A 52 15.42 -12.16 1.45
CA LEU A 52 16.33 -11.41 2.33
C LEU A 52 16.70 -12.18 3.60
N TYR A 53 16.50 -13.51 3.61
CA TYR A 53 16.88 -14.36 4.72
C TYR A 53 18.39 -14.24 4.99
N GLY A 54 18.75 -13.79 6.19
CA GLY A 54 20.15 -13.54 6.60
C GLY A 54 20.66 -12.11 6.39
N TYR A 55 19.85 -11.20 5.83
CA TYR A 55 20.15 -9.77 5.74
C TYR A 55 19.60 -8.99 6.93
N SER A 56 20.01 -7.71 7.06
CA SER A 56 19.55 -6.84 8.15
C SER A 56 18.09 -6.43 7.97
N ARG A 57 17.37 -6.30 9.11
CA ARG A 57 15.96 -5.85 9.13
C ARG A 57 15.75 -4.51 8.43
N ILE A 58 16.72 -3.59 8.55
CA ILE A 58 16.67 -2.26 7.90
C ILE A 58 16.64 -2.41 6.37
N LEU A 59 17.42 -3.33 5.81
CA LEU A 59 17.40 -3.58 4.36
C LEU A 59 16.05 -4.13 3.93
N TYR A 60 15.48 -5.07 4.69
CA TYR A 60 14.13 -5.57 4.44
C TYR A 60 13.08 -4.45 4.45
N LEU A 61 13.09 -3.58 5.47
CA LEU A 61 12.14 -2.47 5.58
C LEU A 61 12.31 -1.49 4.41
N ALA A 62 13.54 -1.09 4.08
CA ALA A 62 13.80 -0.16 2.97
C ALA A 62 13.32 -0.71 1.61
N VAL A 63 13.50 -2.02 1.36
CA VAL A 63 13.01 -2.63 0.12
C VAL A 63 11.49 -2.74 0.15
N ALA A 64 10.88 -3.10 1.28
CA ALA A 64 9.43 -3.15 1.41
C ALA A 64 8.76 -1.77 1.22
N GLU A 65 9.32 -0.72 1.83
CA GLU A 65 8.85 0.68 1.74
C GLU A 65 8.94 1.25 0.33
N THR A 66 9.84 0.74 -0.50
CA THR A 66 9.97 1.18 -1.90
C THR A 66 9.15 0.31 -2.84
N PHE A 67 9.19 -1.01 -2.64
CA PHE A 67 8.48 -1.97 -3.48
C PHE A 67 6.96 -1.79 -3.41
N ALA A 68 6.39 -1.70 -2.22
CA ALA A 68 4.94 -1.65 -2.03
C ALA A 68 4.28 -0.45 -2.76
N PRO A 69 4.70 0.82 -2.53
CA PRO A 69 4.09 1.95 -3.23
C PRO A 69 4.33 1.92 -4.75
N VAL A 70 5.50 1.44 -5.21
CA VAL A 70 5.78 1.31 -6.65
C VAL A 70 4.85 0.27 -7.29
N ALA A 71 4.70 -0.89 -6.67
CA ALA A 71 3.82 -1.95 -7.15
C ALA A 71 2.35 -1.50 -7.15
N GLU A 72 1.89 -0.81 -6.12
CA GLU A 72 0.51 -0.32 -6.05
C GLU A 72 0.24 0.80 -7.05
N CYS A 73 1.19 1.70 -7.29
CA CYS A 73 1.07 2.70 -8.35
C CYS A 73 0.99 2.04 -9.73
N ALA A 74 1.82 1.02 -9.99
CA ALA A 74 1.78 0.27 -11.25
C ALA A 74 0.47 -0.49 -11.44
N LEU A 75 -0.04 -1.15 -10.40
CA LEU A 75 -1.32 -1.86 -10.43
C LEU A 75 -2.50 -0.89 -10.59
N PHE A 76 -2.49 0.25 -9.90
CA PHE A 76 -3.51 1.29 -10.08
C PHE A 76 -3.50 1.82 -11.51
N TRP A 77 -2.31 2.09 -12.05
CA TRP A 77 -2.17 2.49 -13.44
C TRP A 77 -2.72 1.44 -14.40
N LEU A 78 -2.40 0.15 -14.22
CA LEU A 78 -2.95 -0.93 -15.04
C LEU A 78 -4.48 -1.04 -14.93
N ALA A 79 -5.04 -0.85 -13.75
CA ALA A 79 -6.47 -0.94 -13.51
C ALA A 79 -7.27 0.23 -14.11
N PHE A 80 -6.68 1.44 -14.15
CA PHE A 80 -7.37 2.66 -14.58
C PHE A 80 -6.82 3.28 -15.87
N ARG A 81 -5.83 2.69 -16.56
CA ARG A 81 -5.24 3.28 -17.80
C ARG A 81 -6.24 3.55 -18.93
N ASN A 82 -7.34 2.79 -19.01
CA ASN A 82 -8.37 2.94 -20.05
C ASN A 82 -9.47 3.97 -19.67
N ARG A 83 -9.28 4.71 -18.59
CA ARG A 83 -10.20 5.75 -18.12
C ARG A 83 -9.82 7.10 -18.73
N GLU A 84 -10.54 7.50 -19.77
CA GLU A 84 -10.39 8.81 -20.42
C GLU A 84 -10.91 9.98 -19.55
N ASP A 85 -11.67 9.68 -18.50
CA ASP A 85 -12.24 10.63 -17.54
C ASP A 85 -11.22 11.22 -16.55
N LEU A 86 -10.00 10.67 -16.49
CA LEU A 86 -8.94 11.10 -15.58
C LEU A 86 -7.97 12.07 -16.26
N THR A 87 -7.90 13.30 -15.77
CA THR A 87 -6.91 14.27 -16.25
C THR A 87 -5.51 13.94 -15.73
N ARG A 88 -4.47 14.53 -16.34
CA ARG A 88 -3.08 14.37 -15.87
C ARG A 88 -2.89 14.79 -14.41
N SER A 89 -3.64 15.81 -13.96
CA SER A 89 -3.63 16.27 -12.57
C SER A 89 -4.25 15.24 -11.62
N ASP A 90 -5.37 14.62 -12.04
CA ASP A 90 -6.02 13.55 -11.28
C ASP A 90 -5.10 12.33 -11.12
N TRP A 91 -4.36 11.97 -12.17
CA TRP A 91 -3.37 10.90 -12.13
C TRP A 91 -2.27 11.14 -11.10
N ILE A 92 -1.65 12.34 -11.13
CA ILE A 92 -0.59 12.69 -10.17
C ILE A 92 -1.15 12.67 -8.74
N ARG A 93 -2.34 13.25 -8.52
CA ARG A 93 -3.00 13.23 -7.23
C ARG A 93 -3.26 11.81 -6.72
N ASN A 94 -3.73 10.91 -7.59
CA ASN A 94 -3.98 9.51 -7.23
C ASN A 94 -2.68 8.77 -6.89
N MET A 95 -1.61 8.96 -7.67
CA MET A 95 -0.30 8.36 -7.37
C MET A 95 0.26 8.85 -6.02
N VAL A 96 0.21 10.16 -5.77
CA VAL A 96 0.65 10.74 -4.49
C VAL A 96 -0.19 10.22 -3.33
N ALA A 97 -1.51 10.09 -3.51
CA ALA A 97 -2.40 9.54 -2.48
C ALA A 97 -2.06 8.07 -2.16
N ILE A 98 -1.75 7.25 -3.16
CA ILE A 98 -1.34 5.85 -2.98
C ILE A 98 -0.02 5.77 -2.23
N ILE A 99 0.99 6.53 -2.67
CA ILE A 99 2.30 6.58 -2.00
C ILE A 99 2.15 7.02 -0.54
N ALA A 100 1.35 8.06 -0.28
CA ALA A 100 1.10 8.56 1.07
C ALA A 100 0.37 7.54 1.95
N ALA A 101 -0.62 6.83 1.40
CA ALA A 101 -1.33 5.76 2.11
C ALA A 101 -0.38 4.63 2.52
N ASN A 102 0.46 4.20 1.57
CA ASN A 102 1.41 3.10 1.79
C ASN A 102 2.47 3.46 2.84
N LEU A 103 3.08 4.65 2.72
CA LEU A 103 4.04 5.18 3.71
C LEU A 103 3.40 5.35 5.10
N ALA A 104 2.17 5.86 5.16
CA ALA A 104 1.47 6.01 6.43
C ALA A 104 1.17 4.64 7.07
N SER A 105 0.76 3.65 6.28
CA SER A 105 0.52 2.31 6.80
C SER A 105 1.81 1.63 7.26
N PHE A 106 2.91 1.82 6.54
CA PHE A 106 4.20 1.24 6.93
C PHE A 106 4.76 1.90 8.18
N GLY A 107 4.73 3.25 8.24
CA GLY A 107 5.16 4.02 9.40
C GLY A 107 4.35 3.69 10.66
N LEU A 108 3.02 3.58 10.55
CA LEU A 108 2.18 3.15 11.67
C LEU A 108 2.45 1.68 12.06
N GLY A 109 2.70 0.81 11.09
CA GLY A 109 3.11 -0.57 11.35
C GLY A 109 4.40 -0.65 12.16
N GLU A 110 5.40 0.17 11.82
CA GLU A 110 6.68 0.19 12.54
C GLU A 110 6.57 0.82 13.93
N VAL A 111 5.77 1.88 14.09
CA VAL A 111 5.47 2.44 15.42
C VAL A 111 4.80 1.40 16.30
N LEU A 112 3.77 0.70 15.81
CA LEU A 112 3.08 -0.36 16.56
C LEU A 112 4.00 -1.55 16.90
N ASN A 113 4.92 -1.89 16.00
CA ASN A 113 5.96 -2.88 16.24
C ASN A 113 6.96 -2.43 17.33
N SER A 114 7.35 -1.15 17.36
CA SER A 114 8.23 -0.59 18.38
C SER A 114 7.62 -0.61 19.80
N TYR A 115 6.28 -0.54 19.90
CA TYR A 115 5.55 -0.71 21.16
C TYR A 115 5.34 -2.18 21.57
N GLY A 116 5.92 -3.14 20.84
CA GLY A 116 5.88 -4.57 21.19
C GLY A 116 4.54 -5.26 20.91
N TRP A 117 3.63 -4.62 20.18
CA TRP A 117 2.28 -5.15 19.97
C TRP A 117 2.23 -6.28 18.93
N PHE A 118 3.21 -6.38 18.01
CA PHE A 118 3.26 -7.50 17.08
C PHE A 118 4.68 -8.01 16.85
N GLY A 119 4.98 -9.16 17.47
CA GLY A 119 6.04 -10.07 17.05
C GLY A 119 5.75 -10.70 15.69
N LEU A 120 5.59 -9.88 14.65
CA LEU A 120 5.52 -10.33 13.27
C LEU A 120 6.94 -10.32 12.69
N VAL A 121 7.43 -11.56 12.60
CA VAL A 121 8.55 -12.05 11.80
C VAL A 121 8.56 -11.42 10.41
#